data_AF-A0A6N9PQG5-F1
#
_entry.id   AF-A0A6N9PQG5-F1
#
_cell.length_a   1.000
_cell.length_b   1.000
_cell.length_c   1.000
_cell.angle_alpha   90.00
_cell.angle_beta   90.00
_cell.angle_gamma   90.00
#
_symmetry.space_group_name_H-M   'P 1'
#
loop_
_entity.id
_entity.type
_entity.pdbx_description
1 polymer ?
#
loop_
_entity_poly.entity_id
_entity_poly.type
_entity_poly.pdbx_seq_one_letter_code
_entity_poly.pdbx_strand_id
1 'polypeptide(L)'
;MGNFMKKLLALFLTLLLSAAAQKAAAVAEPALLPFQDVKQGDWFYDAVSYAYGEKLFQGVSASSFNPSGQMDRAMFVTVLANLAGADTSSFTQQHFTDTAPGQWYTKNVEWAASFGIVSGMGNFQFAPRSPITREQMAALLYRFAEAAGNDMYVSGSPAGFTDYNKISSYAKTAMDWAISKKLIRGLSETVLDPQGTATRAQAAQIFCNAQSVLLKKQVAAPPVALPLPTEIDKKLYTMTLEEKVGQLFLPRFPGKDASTWTKGYFPAGYVLFAKDFSGKTKAQVQNMLSECQSAAETPLFLGVDEEGGTVVRVSSNKNLASAPFASPQKVYQQGGVEGIKQDTEKKAALLLDLGLNLNLAPVCDISTDPGDYIYARTLGVPAEEAVQVTAELVGVMEKQNLSSTLKHFPGYGNNLDTHTGIAVDERPYQQFQEEDFLPFAAGIEAGAPSVLVSHNIINCMDPSNPASLSKPVHDILREELGFEGVIMTDDLSMDAIKLYTNRQSPAVTAFLAGNDLLLTSDWKADYDALLAAAKSGEIPLTRIEESVRRTLEWKAKKGLL
;
A
#
# COMPACT_ATOMS: atom_id res chain seq x y z
N MET A 1 15.84 18.04 86.89
CA MET A 1 14.99 17.93 85.67
C MET A 1 15.50 16.88 84.67
N GLY A 2 16.03 15.73 85.11
CA GLY A 2 16.68 14.75 84.19
C GLY A 2 16.06 13.35 84.09
N ASN A 3 15.15 12.97 84.99
CA ASN A 3 14.60 11.60 85.04
C ASN A 3 13.10 11.47 84.71
N PHE A 4 12.35 12.57 84.69
CA PHE A 4 10.93 12.55 84.32
C PHE A 4 10.72 12.61 82.79
N MET A 5 11.55 13.38 82.08
CA MET A 5 11.55 13.44 80.60
C MET A 5 12.06 12.15 79.93
N LYS A 6 12.97 11.40 80.57
CA LYS A 6 13.44 10.10 80.04
C LYS A 6 12.38 8.99 80.13
N LYS A 7 11.47 9.04 81.12
CA LYS A 7 10.35 8.09 81.22
C LYS A 7 9.19 8.43 80.28
N LEU A 8 8.99 9.72 79.95
CA LEU A 8 7.97 10.11 78.97
C LEU A 8 8.38 9.78 77.51
N LEU A 9 9.68 9.86 77.17
CA LEU A 9 10.16 9.49 75.83
C LEU A 9 10.14 7.97 75.58
N ALA A 10 10.36 7.15 76.62
CA ALA A 10 10.34 5.69 76.49
C ALA A 10 8.91 5.11 76.35
N LEU A 11 7.90 5.78 76.93
CA LEU A 11 6.49 5.35 76.82
C LEU A 11 5.85 5.78 75.48
N PHE A 12 6.31 6.87 74.86
CA PHE A 12 5.86 7.28 73.53
C PHE A 12 6.54 6.50 72.39
N LEU A 13 7.78 6.01 72.59
CA LEU A 13 8.44 5.16 71.59
C LEU A 13 7.94 3.71 71.58
N THR A 14 7.39 3.20 72.69
CA THR A 14 6.81 1.84 72.73
C THR A 14 5.34 1.78 72.30
N LEU A 15 4.58 2.87 72.39
CA LEU A 15 3.21 2.93 71.84
C LEU A 15 3.15 3.26 70.33
N LEU A 16 4.19 3.88 69.76
CA LEU A 16 4.26 4.13 68.31
C LEU A 16 4.91 2.98 67.51
N LEU A 17 5.62 2.05 68.19
CA LEU A 17 6.16 0.84 67.58
C LEU A 17 5.21 -0.38 67.64
N SER A 18 4.11 -0.32 68.39
CA SER A 18 3.08 -1.39 68.40
C SER A 18 1.87 -1.11 67.51
N ALA A 19 1.76 0.08 66.89
CA ALA A 19 0.73 0.37 65.89
C ALA A 19 1.24 0.30 64.44
N ALA A 20 2.56 0.23 64.23
CA ALA A 20 3.20 0.13 62.91
C ALA A 20 3.63 -1.30 62.55
N ALA A 21 3.46 -2.27 63.44
CA ALA A 21 3.81 -3.68 63.23
C ALA A 21 2.58 -4.60 63.25
N GLN A 22 1.46 -4.17 62.66
CA GLN A 22 0.35 -5.07 62.33
C GLN A 22 -0.49 -4.53 61.16
N LYS A 23 0.21 -4.21 60.07
CA LYS A 23 -0.31 -4.44 58.73
C LYS A 23 0.69 -5.36 58.02
N ALA A 24 0.84 -6.57 58.56
CA ALA A 24 1.04 -7.70 57.66
C ALA A 24 -0.12 -7.60 56.66
N ALA A 25 0.20 -7.60 55.36
CA ALA A 25 -0.80 -7.64 54.32
C ALA A 25 -1.81 -8.72 54.69
N ALA A 26 -3.01 -8.29 55.08
CA ALA A 26 -4.15 -9.17 54.98
C ALA A 26 -4.20 -9.46 53.48
N VAL A 27 -3.73 -10.64 53.10
CA VAL A 27 -4.10 -11.25 51.83
C VAL A 27 -5.62 -11.17 51.86
N ALA A 28 -6.20 -10.28 51.05
CA ALA A 28 -7.63 -10.21 50.91
C ALA A 28 -8.11 -11.65 50.69
N GLU A 29 -9.13 -12.10 51.42
CA GLU A 29 -9.71 -13.42 51.14
C GLU A 29 -9.94 -13.51 49.63
N PRO A 30 -9.46 -14.57 48.96
CA PRO A 30 -9.56 -14.65 47.51
C PRO A 30 -11.04 -14.52 47.16
N ALA A 31 -11.36 -13.51 46.35
CA ALA A 31 -12.72 -13.32 45.87
C ALA A 31 -13.19 -14.65 45.29
N LEU A 32 -14.27 -15.20 45.83
CA LEU A 32 -14.89 -16.41 45.30
C LEU A 32 -15.19 -16.14 43.82
N LEU A 33 -14.39 -16.75 42.95
CA LEU A 33 -14.53 -16.58 41.52
C LEU A 33 -15.92 -17.09 41.12
N PRO A 34 -16.70 -16.33 40.33
CA PRO A 34 -18.03 -16.77 39.90
C PRO A 34 -17.96 -17.88 38.84
N PHE A 35 -16.76 -18.25 38.39
CA PHE A 35 -16.51 -19.12 37.25
C PHE A 35 -16.44 -20.60 37.67
N GLN A 36 -17.33 -21.42 37.13
CA GLN A 36 -17.40 -22.86 37.43
C GLN A 36 -16.28 -23.67 36.75
N ASP A 37 -15.71 -23.12 35.67
CA ASP A 37 -14.61 -23.68 34.89
C ASP A 37 -13.23 -23.22 35.39
N VAL A 38 -13.16 -22.61 36.57
CA VAL A 38 -11.92 -22.21 37.24
C VAL A 38 -11.95 -22.70 38.68
N LYS A 39 -11.19 -23.75 38.98
CA LYS A 39 -11.22 -24.45 40.26
C LYS A 39 -9.96 -24.19 41.06
N GLN A 40 -10.11 -24.13 42.38
CA GLN A 40 -8.96 -24.04 43.29
C GLN A 40 -8.05 -25.26 43.06
N GLY A 41 -6.78 -25.00 42.73
CA GLY A 41 -5.81 -26.03 42.34
C GLY A 41 -5.48 -26.05 40.84
N ASP A 42 -6.28 -25.40 39.99
CA ASP A 42 -5.88 -25.15 38.60
C ASP A 42 -4.63 -24.26 38.58
N TRP A 43 -3.67 -24.56 37.71
CA TRP A 43 -2.40 -23.80 37.65
C TRP A 43 -2.58 -22.31 37.36
N PHE A 44 -3.71 -21.94 36.75
CA PHE A 44 -4.09 -20.57 36.42
C PHE A 44 -5.04 -19.92 37.44
N TYR A 45 -5.44 -20.62 38.51
CA TYR A 45 -6.47 -20.13 39.44
C TYR A 45 -6.11 -18.75 40.02
N ASP A 46 -4.90 -18.60 40.55
CA ASP A 46 -4.45 -17.33 41.15
C ASP A 46 -4.34 -16.21 40.11
N ALA A 47 -3.90 -16.55 38.90
CA ALA A 47 -3.81 -15.59 37.80
C ALA A 47 -5.19 -15.09 37.34
N VAL A 48 -6.18 -15.99 37.25
CA VAL A 48 -7.56 -15.62 36.93
C VAL A 48 -8.18 -14.83 38.08
N SER A 49 -7.92 -15.22 39.34
CA SER A 49 -8.37 -14.49 40.53
C SER A 49 -7.85 -13.06 40.54
N TYR A 50 -6.55 -12.87 40.32
CA TYR A 50 -5.91 -11.56 40.16
C TYR A 50 -6.54 -10.77 39.02
N ALA A 51 -6.59 -11.35 37.82
CA ALA A 51 -7.07 -10.68 36.62
C ALA A 51 -8.54 -10.25 36.73
N TYR A 52 -9.37 -11.05 37.39
CA TYR A 52 -10.77 -10.73 37.66
C TYR A 52 -10.91 -9.66 38.76
N GLY A 53 -10.18 -9.80 39.87
CA GLY A 53 -10.21 -8.85 40.99
C GLY A 53 -9.77 -7.44 40.59
N GLU A 54 -8.74 -7.33 39.75
CA GLU A 54 -8.26 -6.08 39.16
C GLU A 54 -9.11 -5.60 37.97
N LYS A 55 -10.19 -6.31 37.62
CA LYS A 55 -11.10 -6.02 36.49
C LYS A 55 -10.39 -5.96 35.13
N LEU A 56 -9.25 -6.65 35.00
CA LEU A 56 -8.50 -6.77 33.75
C LEU A 56 -9.24 -7.67 32.76
N PHE A 57 -9.78 -8.78 33.26
CA PHE A 57 -10.57 -9.74 32.49
C PHE A 57 -12.01 -9.82 33.00
N GLN A 58 -12.93 -10.10 32.07
CA GLN A 58 -14.28 -10.53 32.36
C GLN A 58 -14.46 -11.99 31.92
N GLY A 59 -15.44 -12.67 32.52
CA GLY A 59 -15.90 -13.98 32.04
C GLY A 59 -16.51 -13.89 30.64
N VAL A 60 -16.52 -15.01 29.91
CA VAL A 60 -17.29 -15.11 28.66
C VAL A 60 -18.79 -15.25 28.94
N SER A 61 -19.15 -15.58 30.18
CA SER A 61 -20.50 -15.50 30.73
C SER A 61 -20.42 -15.15 32.22
N ALA A 62 -21.58 -15.04 32.89
CA ALA A 62 -21.64 -14.81 34.33
C ALA A 62 -20.97 -15.92 35.16
N SER A 63 -20.84 -17.13 34.62
CA SER A 63 -20.33 -18.31 35.34
C SER A 63 -19.22 -19.08 34.62
N SER A 64 -18.66 -18.55 33.53
CA SER A 64 -17.55 -19.18 32.80
C SER A 64 -16.49 -18.16 32.39
N PHE A 65 -15.22 -18.51 32.63
CA PHE A 65 -14.06 -17.75 32.20
C PHE A 65 -13.53 -18.18 30.83
N ASN A 66 -13.75 -19.44 30.45
CA ASN A 66 -13.18 -20.14 29.31
C ASN A 66 -11.63 -20.08 29.27
N PRO A 67 -10.94 -20.71 30.25
CA PRO A 67 -9.48 -20.62 30.40
C PRO A 67 -8.70 -21.17 29.20
N SER A 68 -9.23 -22.21 28.54
CA SER A 68 -8.64 -22.83 27.34
C SER A 68 -9.02 -22.11 26.04
N GLY A 69 -9.92 -21.12 26.10
CA GLY A 69 -10.31 -20.33 24.95
C GLY A 69 -9.13 -19.54 24.40
N GLN A 70 -9.10 -19.38 23.08
CA GLN A 70 -8.04 -18.64 22.41
C GLN A 70 -8.10 -17.15 22.73
N MET A 71 -6.93 -16.54 22.94
CA MET A 71 -6.78 -15.10 23.12
C MET A 71 -6.63 -14.44 21.75
N ASP A 72 -7.50 -13.49 21.41
CA ASP A 72 -7.35 -12.66 20.22
C ASP A 72 -6.66 -11.32 20.55
N ARG A 73 -6.23 -10.60 19.51
CA ARG A 73 -5.52 -9.32 19.66
C ARG A 73 -6.40 -8.22 20.27
N ALA A 74 -7.68 -8.16 19.90
CA ALA A 74 -8.64 -7.20 20.45
C ALA A 74 -8.86 -7.40 21.96
N MET A 75 -8.95 -8.64 22.42
CA MET A 75 -9.03 -8.99 23.83
C MET A 75 -7.78 -8.51 24.55
N PHE A 76 -6.59 -8.77 24.02
CA PHE A 76 -5.35 -8.44 24.71
C PHE A 76 -5.17 -6.93 24.88
N VAL A 77 -5.48 -6.15 23.84
CA VAL A 77 -5.44 -4.69 23.89
C VAL A 77 -6.50 -4.14 24.84
N THR A 78 -7.68 -4.74 24.89
CA THR A 78 -8.71 -4.35 25.87
C THR A 78 -8.23 -4.59 27.31
N VAL A 79 -7.49 -5.67 27.56
CA VAL A 79 -6.89 -5.91 28.88
C VAL A 79 -5.86 -4.84 29.23
N LEU A 80 -5.04 -4.38 28.26
CA LEU A 80 -4.11 -3.27 28.47
C LEU A 80 -4.82 -1.95 28.78
N ALA A 81 -5.94 -1.66 28.10
CA ALA A 81 -6.76 -0.49 28.40
C ALA A 81 -7.36 -0.55 29.82
N ASN A 82 -7.86 -1.72 30.22
CA ASN A 82 -8.34 -1.96 31.58
C ASN A 82 -7.22 -1.80 32.61
N LEU A 83 -6.02 -2.31 32.31
CA LEU A 83 -4.84 -2.16 33.17
C LEU A 83 -4.46 -0.70 33.37
N ALA A 84 -4.55 0.13 32.32
CA ALA A 84 -4.31 1.56 32.40
C ALA A 84 -5.40 2.33 33.16
N GLY A 85 -6.58 1.72 33.38
CA GLY A 85 -7.78 2.45 33.81
C GLY A 85 -8.19 3.52 32.80
N ALA A 86 -7.97 3.25 31.51
CA ALA A 86 -8.19 4.23 30.45
C ALA A 86 -9.67 4.55 30.27
N ASP A 87 -10.01 5.85 30.21
CA ASP A 87 -11.29 6.30 29.65
C ASP A 87 -11.17 6.32 28.13
N THR A 88 -11.72 5.31 27.48
CA THR A 88 -11.66 5.18 26.02
C THR A 88 -12.82 5.85 25.30
N SER A 89 -13.75 6.49 26.04
CA SER A 89 -15.03 6.98 25.48
C SER A 89 -14.86 7.99 24.34
N SER A 90 -13.80 8.79 24.36
CA SER A 90 -13.48 9.84 23.38
C SER A 90 -12.68 9.38 22.16
N PHE A 91 -12.18 8.14 22.14
CA PHE A 91 -11.39 7.62 21.02
C PHE A 91 -12.30 7.13 19.90
N THR A 92 -12.51 7.99 18.90
CA THR A 92 -13.37 7.75 17.74
C THR A 92 -12.63 7.80 16.41
N GLN A 93 -11.30 7.91 16.45
CA GLN A 93 -10.47 7.82 15.25
C GLN A 93 -10.54 6.39 14.69
N GLN A 94 -10.01 6.19 13.49
CA GLN A 94 -9.95 4.88 12.87
C GLN A 94 -8.57 4.68 12.25
N HIS A 95 -7.59 4.38 13.10
CA HIS A 95 -6.21 4.12 12.64
C HIS A 95 -6.11 2.84 11.82
N PHE A 96 -7.07 1.93 11.96
CA PHE A 96 -7.08 0.66 11.23
C PHE A 96 -8.36 0.45 10.41
N THR A 97 -8.19 0.02 9.17
CA THR A 97 -9.28 -0.18 8.20
C THR A 97 -10.15 -1.38 8.54
N ASP A 98 -9.62 -2.35 9.30
CA ASP A 98 -10.29 -3.58 9.71
C ASP A 98 -10.90 -3.54 11.13
N THR A 99 -10.88 -2.37 11.79
CA THR A 99 -11.53 -2.14 13.08
C THR A 99 -12.82 -1.37 12.91
N ALA A 100 -13.91 -2.09 12.62
CA ALA A 100 -15.23 -1.49 12.38
C ALA A 100 -15.69 -0.63 13.58
N PRO A 101 -16.34 0.52 13.35
CA PRO A 101 -16.94 1.33 14.41
C PRO A 101 -17.97 0.54 15.24
N GLY A 102 -18.09 0.89 16.52
CA GLY A 102 -19.11 0.33 17.42
C GLY A 102 -18.83 -1.08 17.96
N GLN A 103 -17.72 -1.72 17.60
CA GLN A 103 -17.32 -2.97 18.24
C GLN A 103 -16.84 -2.72 19.67
N TRP A 104 -17.03 -3.70 20.55
CA TRP A 104 -16.67 -3.61 21.98
C TRP A 104 -15.19 -3.29 22.23
N TYR A 105 -14.32 -3.59 21.25
CA TYR A 105 -12.89 -3.36 21.32
C TYR A 105 -12.42 -2.09 20.60
N THR A 106 -13.22 -1.51 19.69
CA THR A 106 -12.74 -0.47 18.75
C THR A 106 -12.10 0.69 19.49
N LYS A 107 -12.79 1.23 20.50
CA LYS A 107 -12.27 2.37 21.29
C LYS A 107 -10.99 2.04 22.06
N ASN A 108 -10.81 0.79 22.50
CA ASN A 108 -9.59 0.35 23.17
C ASN A 108 -8.42 0.21 22.20
N VAL A 109 -8.69 -0.25 20.98
CA VAL A 109 -7.67 -0.31 19.92
C VAL A 109 -7.23 1.09 19.51
N GLU A 110 -8.17 2.02 19.36
CA GLU A 110 -7.87 3.41 19.02
C GLU A 110 -7.12 4.14 20.13
N TRP A 111 -7.50 3.90 21.39
CA TRP A 111 -6.70 4.33 22.54
C TRP A 111 -5.27 3.81 22.44
N ALA A 112 -5.09 2.50 22.24
CA ALA A 112 -3.77 1.90 22.17
C ALA A 112 -2.94 2.45 21.00
N ALA A 113 -3.57 2.74 19.86
CA ALA A 113 -2.91 3.33 18.69
C ALA A 113 -2.44 4.75 18.98
N SER A 114 -3.31 5.56 19.60
CA SER A 114 -3.02 6.95 19.98
C SER A 114 -1.87 7.08 20.98
N PHE A 115 -1.60 6.02 21.75
CA PHE A 115 -0.50 5.95 22.71
C PHE A 115 0.71 5.13 22.21
N GLY A 116 0.73 4.74 20.93
CA GLY A 116 1.86 4.00 20.35
C GLY A 116 2.03 2.57 20.87
N ILE A 117 1.02 2.02 21.56
CA ILE A 117 1.03 0.67 22.11
C ILE A 117 0.83 -0.36 20.98
N VAL A 118 -0.04 -0.03 20.00
CA VAL A 118 -0.25 -0.84 18.80
C VAL A 118 0.24 -0.09 17.56
N SER A 119 0.90 -0.82 16.66
CA SER A 119 1.36 -0.32 15.35
C SER A 119 0.66 -0.99 14.17
N GLY A 120 -0.32 -1.87 14.45
CA GLY A 120 -0.94 -2.72 13.45
C GLY A 120 -0.05 -3.87 12.97
N MET A 121 -0.45 -4.45 11.84
CA MET A 121 0.18 -5.58 11.14
C MET A 121 0.74 -5.16 9.76
N GLY A 122 0.72 -3.86 9.44
CA GLY A 122 0.96 -3.32 8.09
C GLY A 122 -0.34 -2.93 7.39
N ASN A 123 -0.25 -2.10 6.35
CA ASN A 123 -1.37 -1.66 5.51
C ASN A 123 -2.63 -1.20 6.28
N PHE A 124 -2.43 -0.47 7.38
CA PHE A 124 -3.49 -0.02 8.29
C PHE A 124 -4.39 -1.16 8.81
N GLN A 125 -3.87 -2.38 9.00
CA GLN A 125 -4.61 -3.47 9.64
C GLN A 125 -4.22 -3.66 11.10
N PHE A 126 -5.19 -3.99 11.94
CA PHE A 126 -4.98 -4.42 13.32
C PHE A 126 -5.12 -5.93 13.51
N ALA A 127 -5.95 -6.60 12.71
CA ALA A 127 -6.37 -7.99 12.80
C ALA A 127 -7.04 -8.34 14.16
N PRO A 128 -8.18 -7.71 14.53
CA PRO A 128 -8.73 -7.78 15.88
C PRO A 128 -9.07 -9.19 16.35
N ARG A 129 -9.54 -10.05 15.45
CA ARG A 129 -9.96 -11.43 15.75
C ARG A 129 -8.88 -12.48 15.55
N SER A 130 -7.72 -12.09 15.04
CA SER A 130 -6.61 -13.03 14.88
C SER A 130 -6.09 -13.46 16.25
N PRO A 131 -5.79 -14.75 16.44
CA PRO A 131 -5.11 -15.23 17.63
C PRO A 131 -3.82 -14.47 17.86
N ILE A 132 -3.61 -13.99 19.09
CA ILE A 132 -2.38 -13.26 19.42
C ILE A 132 -1.24 -14.25 19.69
N THR A 133 -0.10 -14.02 19.07
CA THR A 133 1.12 -14.82 19.32
C THR A 133 1.84 -14.34 20.58
N ARG A 134 2.68 -15.19 21.14
CA ARG A 134 3.47 -14.88 22.34
C ARG A 134 4.44 -13.71 22.14
N GLU A 135 5.07 -13.64 20.97
CA GLU A 135 5.93 -12.51 20.60
C GLU A 135 5.16 -11.20 20.40
N GLN A 136 3.92 -11.27 19.90
CA GLN A 136 3.05 -10.09 19.80
C GLN A 136 2.61 -9.59 21.17
N MET A 137 2.25 -10.50 22.10
CA MET A 137 1.95 -10.10 23.48
C MET A 137 3.13 -9.38 24.13
N ALA A 138 4.36 -9.89 23.93
CA ALA A 138 5.56 -9.25 24.44
C ALA A 138 5.77 -7.85 23.85
N ALA A 139 5.63 -7.71 22.52
CA ALA A 139 5.75 -6.42 21.84
C ALA A 139 4.75 -5.38 22.37
N LEU A 140 3.49 -5.78 22.58
CA LEU A 140 2.46 -4.89 23.12
C LEU A 140 2.73 -4.51 24.59
N LEU A 141 3.15 -5.46 25.43
CA LEU A 141 3.51 -5.20 26.82
C LEU A 141 4.73 -4.29 26.93
N TYR A 142 5.74 -4.49 26.07
CA TYR A 142 6.94 -3.67 26.03
C TYR A 142 6.60 -2.22 25.68
N ARG A 143 5.82 -1.99 24.62
CA ARG A 143 5.39 -0.64 24.23
C ARG A 143 4.50 0.01 25.27
N PHE A 144 3.61 -0.75 25.90
CA PHE A 144 2.83 -0.26 27.04
C PHE A 144 3.75 0.18 28.20
N ALA A 145 4.73 -0.66 28.55
CA ALA A 145 5.66 -0.37 29.64
C ALA A 145 6.47 0.91 29.36
N GLU A 146 6.95 1.05 28.12
CA GLU A 146 7.67 2.22 27.63
C GLU A 146 6.80 3.48 27.67
N ALA A 147 5.58 3.42 27.11
CA ALA A 147 4.64 4.53 27.11
C ALA A 147 4.25 4.98 28.52
N ALA A 148 4.21 4.05 29.48
CA ALA A 148 3.97 4.35 30.89
C ALA A 148 5.24 4.71 31.69
N GLY A 149 6.42 4.72 31.06
CA GLY A 149 7.69 5.08 31.69
C GLY A 149 8.16 4.08 32.75
N ASN A 150 7.87 2.79 32.55
CA ASN A 150 8.37 1.69 33.40
C ASN A 150 9.84 1.36 33.09
N ASP A 151 10.41 0.47 33.91
CA ASP A 151 11.78 0.00 33.73
C ASP A 151 11.91 -0.93 32.52
N MET A 152 12.65 -0.46 31.52
CA MET A 152 12.93 -1.18 30.27
C MET A 152 14.25 -1.96 30.30
N TYR A 153 14.98 -1.94 31.43
CA TYR A 153 16.29 -2.60 31.54
C TYR A 153 16.19 -4.12 31.39
N VAL A 154 17.00 -4.67 30.48
CA VAL A 154 17.17 -6.10 30.26
C VAL A 154 18.46 -6.55 30.95
N SER A 155 18.35 -7.54 31.82
CA SER A 155 19.50 -8.15 32.50
C SER A 155 19.70 -9.60 32.06
N GLY A 156 20.92 -9.95 31.65
CA GLY A 156 21.25 -11.29 31.15
C GLY A 156 20.81 -11.54 29.70
N SER A 157 21.22 -12.68 29.15
CA SER A 157 20.83 -13.11 27.80
C SER A 157 19.81 -14.26 27.90
N PRO A 158 18.70 -14.22 27.16
CA PRO A 158 17.72 -15.31 27.09
C PRO A 158 18.20 -16.52 26.24
N ALA A 159 19.52 -16.67 26.03
CA ALA A 159 20.16 -17.66 25.14
C ALA A 159 19.97 -19.15 25.51
N GLY A 160 19.09 -19.47 26.46
CA GLY A 160 18.79 -20.86 26.86
C GLY A 160 17.69 -21.54 26.02
N PHE A 161 16.94 -20.79 25.21
CA PHE A 161 15.83 -21.35 24.41
C PHE A 161 16.29 -21.83 23.03
N THR A 162 15.96 -23.06 22.67
CA THR A 162 16.39 -23.70 21.41
C THR A 162 15.71 -23.10 20.18
N ASP A 163 14.58 -22.42 20.36
CA ASP A 163 13.78 -21.77 19.33
C ASP A 163 13.88 -20.24 19.36
N TYR A 164 14.89 -19.69 20.04
CA TYR A 164 15.15 -18.26 20.12
C TYR A 164 15.30 -17.59 18.73
N ASN A 165 15.85 -18.31 17.75
CA ASN A 165 16.01 -17.83 16.38
C ASN A 165 14.69 -17.70 15.61
N LYS A 166 13.57 -18.22 16.13
CA LYS A 166 12.24 -18.07 15.54
C LYS A 166 11.54 -16.76 15.95
N ILE A 167 12.10 -16.00 16.88
CA ILE A 167 11.56 -14.69 17.26
C ILE A 167 11.71 -13.73 16.09
N SER A 168 10.61 -13.14 15.65
CA SER A 168 10.62 -12.14 14.59
C SER A 168 11.49 -10.93 14.98
N SER A 169 12.19 -10.34 14.01
CA SER A 169 13.10 -9.21 14.24
C SER A 169 12.45 -8.06 15.01
N TYR A 170 11.19 -7.73 14.69
CA TYR A 170 10.43 -6.67 15.34
C TYR A 170 10.12 -6.94 16.83
N ALA A 171 10.10 -8.20 17.26
CA ALA A 171 9.71 -8.60 18.61
C ALA A 171 10.89 -8.94 19.52
N LYS A 172 12.12 -8.99 18.97
CA LYS A 172 13.29 -9.52 19.67
C LYS A 172 13.60 -8.80 20.98
N THR A 173 13.71 -7.47 20.94
CA THR A 173 13.94 -6.63 22.13
C THR A 173 12.83 -6.81 23.17
N ALA A 174 11.57 -6.86 22.71
CA ALA A 174 10.42 -7.01 23.59
C ALA A 174 10.37 -8.38 24.26
N MET A 175 10.71 -9.44 23.53
CA MET A 175 10.82 -10.80 24.08
C MET A 175 11.96 -10.91 25.08
N ASP A 176 13.13 -10.35 24.78
CA ASP A 176 14.27 -10.36 25.69
C ASP A 176 13.92 -9.65 27.02
N TRP A 177 13.26 -8.49 26.93
CA TRP A 177 12.73 -7.78 28.09
C TRP A 177 11.70 -8.62 28.86
N ALA A 178 10.68 -9.14 28.18
CA ALA A 178 9.61 -9.91 28.82
C ALA A 178 10.13 -11.17 29.53
N ILE A 179 11.13 -11.85 28.97
CA ILE A 179 11.79 -13.00 29.59
C ILE A 179 12.62 -12.57 30.80
N SER A 180 13.44 -11.51 30.67
CA SER A 180 14.31 -11.03 31.75
C SER A 180 13.50 -10.58 32.97
N LYS A 181 12.33 -9.97 32.74
CA LYS A 181 11.36 -9.54 33.76
C LYS A 181 10.43 -10.67 34.24
N LYS A 182 10.58 -11.89 33.68
CA LYS A 182 9.77 -13.08 33.97
C LYS A 182 8.26 -12.90 33.73
N LEU A 183 7.90 -11.98 32.82
CA LEU A 183 6.53 -11.76 32.38
C LEU A 183 6.05 -12.96 31.56
N ILE A 184 6.89 -13.34 30.59
CA ILE A 184 6.71 -14.53 29.76
C ILE A 184 7.77 -15.55 30.15
N ARG A 185 7.32 -16.78 30.38
CA ARG A 185 8.17 -17.95 30.64
C ARG A 185 8.05 -18.91 29.48
N GLY A 186 9.08 -19.75 29.27
CA GLY A 186 9.02 -20.83 28.29
C GLY A 186 7.90 -21.83 28.59
N LEU A 187 7.45 -22.54 27.56
CA LEU A 187 6.56 -23.70 27.72
C LEU A 187 7.30 -24.86 28.41
N SER A 188 8.63 -24.89 28.28
CA SER A 188 9.56 -25.72 29.04
C SER A 188 10.80 -24.89 29.40
N GLU A 189 11.79 -25.53 30.04
CA GLU A 189 13.09 -24.89 30.33
C GLU A 189 13.85 -24.48 29.07
N THR A 190 13.58 -25.09 27.92
CA THR A 190 14.33 -24.89 26.67
C THR A 190 13.48 -24.43 25.49
N VAL A 191 12.14 -24.34 25.62
CA VAL A 191 11.25 -23.96 24.52
C VAL A 191 10.41 -22.74 24.88
N LEU A 192 10.48 -21.70 24.04
CA LEU A 192 9.74 -20.46 24.21
C LEU A 192 8.42 -20.42 23.47
N ASP A 193 8.40 -21.00 22.27
CA ASP A 193 7.34 -20.96 21.25
C ASP A 193 6.86 -19.52 20.93
N PRO A 194 7.73 -18.66 20.37
CA PRO A 194 7.42 -17.23 20.21
C PRO A 194 6.26 -16.95 19.25
N GLN A 195 6.11 -17.76 18.20
CA GLN A 195 5.05 -17.63 17.21
C GLN A 195 3.77 -18.41 17.59
N GLY A 196 3.83 -19.21 18.66
CA GLY A 196 2.66 -19.89 19.22
C GLY A 196 1.61 -18.92 19.75
N THR A 197 0.35 -19.32 19.65
CA THR A 197 -0.79 -18.55 20.17
C THR A 197 -1.04 -18.85 21.64
N ALA A 198 -1.69 -17.93 22.35
CA ALA A 198 -1.97 -18.10 23.78
C ALA A 198 -3.45 -18.30 24.09
N THR A 199 -3.72 -19.07 25.16
CA THR A 199 -5.06 -19.15 25.74
C THR A 199 -5.33 -17.97 26.68
N ARG A 200 -6.60 -17.76 27.03
CA ARG A 200 -7.03 -16.75 28.01
C ARG A 200 -6.36 -16.95 29.38
N ALA A 201 -6.20 -18.20 29.83
CA ALA A 201 -5.49 -18.50 31.09
C ALA A 201 -4.01 -18.11 31.02
N GLN A 202 -3.33 -18.39 29.91
CA GLN A 202 -1.93 -18.00 29.72
C GLN A 202 -1.77 -16.48 29.68
N ALA A 203 -2.68 -15.77 29.00
CA ALA A 203 -2.69 -14.31 29.00
C ALA A 203 -2.91 -13.75 30.42
N ALA A 204 -3.88 -14.27 31.18
CA ALA A 204 -4.11 -13.89 32.57
C ALA A 204 -2.86 -14.10 33.45
N GLN A 205 -2.15 -15.22 33.25
CA GLN A 205 -0.89 -15.51 33.95
C GLN A 205 0.20 -14.49 33.63
N ILE A 206 0.32 -14.05 32.38
CA ILE A 206 1.29 -13.02 31.99
C ILE A 206 0.98 -11.70 32.70
N PHE A 207 -0.28 -11.27 32.75
CA PHE A 207 -0.69 -10.06 33.48
C PHE A 207 -0.48 -10.18 34.99
N CYS A 208 -0.73 -11.36 35.57
CA CYS A 208 -0.44 -11.64 36.98
C CYS A 208 1.05 -11.54 37.30
N ASN A 209 1.93 -12.02 36.40
CA ASN A 209 3.38 -11.84 36.54
C ASN A 209 3.76 -10.35 36.44
N ALA A 210 3.09 -9.60 35.57
CA ALA A 210 3.39 -8.21 35.28
C ALA A 210 3.07 -7.23 36.41
N GLN A 211 2.30 -7.63 37.43
CA GLN A 211 1.91 -6.75 38.54
C GLN A 211 3.08 -6.10 39.28
N SER A 212 4.23 -6.78 39.32
CA SER A 212 5.45 -6.30 40.00
C SER A 212 6.39 -5.49 39.09
N VAL A 213 6.10 -5.45 37.79
CA VAL A 213 6.94 -4.84 36.75
C VAL A 213 6.27 -3.58 36.17
N LEU A 214 4.96 -3.66 35.89
CA LEU A 214 4.14 -2.56 35.37
C LEU A 214 3.60 -1.69 36.53
N LEU A 215 4.52 -1.07 37.27
CA LEU A 215 4.19 -0.24 38.43
C LEU A 215 3.53 1.08 38.02
N LYS A 216 3.88 1.61 36.85
CA LYS A 216 3.22 2.77 36.24
C LYS A 216 2.25 2.28 35.17
N LYS A 217 1.01 2.76 35.25
CA LYS A 217 -0.12 2.34 34.39
C LYS A 217 -0.66 3.47 33.52
N GLN A 218 -0.35 4.73 33.85
CA GLN A 218 -0.69 5.88 33.02
C GLN A 218 0.29 6.01 31.87
N VAL A 219 -0.22 6.01 30.65
CA VAL A 219 0.55 6.08 29.41
C VAL A 219 0.64 7.52 28.90
N ALA A 220 1.77 7.89 28.34
CA ALA A 220 2.00 9.16 27.66
C ALA A 220 1.93 8.97 26.15
N ALA A 221 1.41 9.97 25.43
CA ALA A 221 1.34 9.95 23.97
C ALA A 221 2.76 9.91 23.36
N PRO A 222 2.96 9.18 22.25
CA PRO A 222 4.25 9.15 21.57
C PRO A 222 4.57 10.52 20.97
N PRO A 223 5.86 10.84 20.74
CA PRO A 223 6.27 12.08 20.07
C PRO A 223 5.71 12.23 18.65
N VAL A 224 5.47 11.11 17.96
CA VAL A 224 4.89 11.05 16.62
C VAL A 224 3.65 10.15 16.69
N ALA A 225 2.49 10.69 16.31
CA ALA A 225 1.25 9.94 16.25
C ALA A 225 1.29 8.91 15.11
N LEU A 226 0.58 7.79 15.30
CA LEU A 226 0.37 6.83 14.22
C LEU A 226 -0.45 7.52 13.11
N PRO A 227 -0.09 7.37 11.82
CA PRO A 227 -0.84 7.99 10.74
C PRO A 227 -2.25 7.37 10.65
N LEU A 228 -3.20 8.18 10.21
CA LEU A 228 -4.54 7.72 9.85
C LEU A 228 -4.58 7.28 8.37
N PRO A 229 -5.40 6.28 8.02
CA PRO A 229 -5.60 5.88 6.64
C PRO A 229 -6.27 7.02 5.85
N THR A 230 -5.72 7.31 4.67
CA THR A 230 -6.31 8.20 3.67
C THR A 230 -7.58 7.58 3.05
N GLU A 231 -8.35 8.35 2.29
CA GLU A 231 -9.48 7.79 1.54
C GLU A 231 -9.05 6.74 0.50
N ILE A 232 -7.84 6.88 -0.06
CA ILE A 232 -7.26 5.88 -0.95
C ILE A 232 -6.95 4.59 -0.21
N ASP A 233 -6.39 4.68 1.01
CA ASP A 233 -6.15 3.50 1.86
C ASP A 233 -7.44 2.75 2.16
N LYS A 234 -8.49 3.48 2.51
CA LYS A 234 -9.82 2.90 2.79
C LYS A 234 -10.39 2.22 1.54
N LYS A 235 -10.37 2.89 0.39
CA LYS A 235 -10.88 2.32 -0.87
C LYS A 235 -10.09 1.07 -1.26
N LEU A 236 -8.77 1.15 -1.31
CA LEU A 236 -7.89 0.02 -1.64
C LEU A 236 -8.15 -1.19 -0.75
N TYR A 237 -8.35 -0.97 0.54
CA TYR A 237 -8.60 -2.06 1.47
C TYR A 237 -9.97 -2.72 1.27
N THR A 238 -11.01 -1.94 0.97
CA THR A 238 -12.34 -2.49 0.72
C THR A 238 -12.45 -3.26 -0.59
N MET A 239 -11.46 -3.13 -1.48
CA MET A 239 -11.49 -3.82 -2.77
C MET A 239 -11.24 -5.32 -2.64
N THR A 240 -12.01 -6.10 -3.40
CA THR A 240 -11.75 -7.53 -3.59
C THR A 240 -10.45 -7.77 -4.35
N LEU A 241 -9.91 -9.01 -4.32
CA LEU A 241 -8.72 -9.33 -5.08
C LEU A 241 -8.96 -9.18 -6.60
N GLU A 242 -10.14 -9.59 -7.06
CA GLU A 242 -10.62 -9.41 -8.44
C GLU A 242 -10.65 -7.93 -8.85
N GLU A 243 -11.22 -7.05 -8.02
CA GLU A 243 -11.20 -5.61 -8.27
C GLU A 243 -9.78 -5.04 -8.32
N LYS A 244 -8.91 -5.46 -7.39
CA LYS A 244 -7.51 -5.03 -7.37
C LYS A 244 -6.79 -5.45 -8.65
N VAL A 245 -6.93 -6.71 -9.06
CA VAL A 245 -6.34 -7.22 -10.31
C VAL A 245 -6.91 -6.48 -11.52
N GLY A 246 -8.22 -6.20 -11.55
CA GLY A 246 -8.84 -5.41 -12.61
C GLY A 246 -8.22 -4.02 -12.77
N GLN A 247 -7.94 -3.34 -11.65
CA GLN A 247 -7.30 -2.02 -11.64
C GLN A 247 -5.83 -2.02 -12.11
N LEU A 248 -5.26 -3.16 -12.49
CA LEU A 248 -3.92 -3.28 -13.09
C LEU A 248 -3.94 -3.26 -14.61
N PHE A 249 -5.09 -3.01 -15.25
CA PHE A 249 -5.20 -3.11 -16.71
C PHE A 249 -5.92 -1.95 -17.37
N LEU A 250 -5.43 -1.63 -18.57
CA LEU A 250 -6.00 -0.66 -19.50
C LEU A 250 -6.24 -1.35 -20.86
N PRO A 251 -7.18 -2.29 -20.93
CA PRO A 251 -7.42 -3.05 -22.16
C PRO A 251 -7.92 -2.17 -23.31
N ARG A 252 -7.79 -2.68 -24.52
CA ARG A 252 -8.47 -2.09 -25.68
C ARG A 252 -9.99 -2.05 -25.46
N PHE A 253 -10.62 -0.96 -25.88
CA PHE A 253 -12.08 -0.81 -25.78
C PHE A 253 -12.82 -1.94 -26.51
N PRO A 254 -13.66 -2.72 -25.82
CA PRO A 254 -14.30 -3.91 -26.38
C PRO A 254 -15.59 -3.60 -27.15
N GLY A 255 -15.89 -2.31 -27.40
CA GLY A 255 -17.09 -1.88 -28.09
C GLY A 255 -18.34 -2.17 -27.26
N LYS A 256 -19.31 -2.89 -27.84
CA LYS A 256 -20.61 -3.18 -27.23
C LYS A 256 -20.52 -3.96 -25.90
N ASP A 257 -19.40 -4.67 -25.66
CA ASP A 257 -19.22 -5.48 -24.47
C ASP A 257 -18.64 -4.69 -23.28
N ALA A 258 -18.37 -3.39 -23.46
CA ALA A 258 -17.69 -2.55 -22.46
C ALA A 258 -18.40 -2.55 -21.10
N SER A 259 -19.70 -2.30 -21.04
CA SER A 259 -20.44 -2.31 -19.77
C SER A 259 -20.42 -3.66 -19.06
N THR A 260 -20.45 -4.76 -19.82
CA THR A 260 -20.36 -6.12 -19.27
C THR A 260 -18.96 -6.38 -18.70
N TRP A 261 -17.92 -5.99 -19.44
CA TRP A 261 -16.54 -6.20 -19.01
C TRP A 261 -16.18 -5.30 -17.82
N THR A 262 -16.66 -4.06 -17.81
CA THR A 262 -16.45 -3.13 -16.71
C THR A 262 -16.96 -3.70 -15.38
N LYS A 263 -18.16 -4.30 -15.38
CA LYS A 263 -18.76 -4.89 -14.17
C LYS A 263 -18.17 -6.25 -13.79
N GLY A 264 -17.66 -7.00 -14.76
CA GLY A 264 -17.17 -8.36 -14.54
C GLY A 264 -15.69 -8.46 -14.20
N TYR A 265 -14.89 -7.48 -14.65
CA TYR A 265 -13.42 -7.53 -14.57
C TYR A 265 -12.81 -6.25 -14.00
N PHE A 266 -13.61 -5.22 -13.70
CA PHE A 266 -13.18 -4.01 -13.00
C PHE A 266 -11.90 -3.35 -13.56
N PRO A 267 -11.75 -3.15 -14.88
CA PRO A 267 -10.54 -2.56 -15.46
C PRO A 267 -10.27 -1.16 -14.91
N ALA A 268 -9.01 -0.74 -14.90
CA ALA A 268 -8.67 0.65 -14.56
C ALA A 268 -9.25 1.64 -15.58
N GLY A 269 -9.40 1.20 -16.83
CA GLY A 269 -9.89 2.00 -17.94
C GLY A 269 -9.89 1.26 -19.28
N TYR A 270 -10.03 1.99 -20.37
CA TYR A 270 -9.93 1.46 -21.73
C TYR A 270 -9.13 2.39 -22.65
N VAL A 271 -8.43 1.81 -23.63
CA VAL A 271 -7.84 2.54 -24.76
C VAL A 271 -8.72 2.42 -25.99
N LEU A 272 -9.11 3.56 -26.57
CA LEU A 272 -9.94 3.65 -27.77
C LEU A 272 -9.09 3.85 -29.02
N PHE A 273 -9.55 3.29 -30.13
CA PHE A 273 -8.90 3.37 -31.44
C PHE A 273 -9.80 4.06 -32.47
N ALA A 274 -9.25 4.36 -33.66
CA ALA A 274 -9.97 5.06 -34.73
C ALA A 274 -11.30 4.39 -35.10
N LYS A 275 -11.35 3.04 -35.08
CA LYS A 275 -12.57 2.26 -35.34
C LYS A 275 -13.71 2.59 -34.35
N ASP A 276 -13.37 2.95 -33.13
CA ASP A 276 -14.33 3.20 -32.05
C ASP A 276 -14.99 4.58 -32.23
N PHE A 277 -14.34 5.49 -32.95
CA PHE A 277 -14.89 6.80 -33.32
C PHE A 277 -15.50 6.83 -34.72
N SER A 278 -15.06 5.96 -35.64
CA SER A 278 -15.44 6.00 -37.06
C SER A 278 -16.95 6.14 -37.30
N GLY A 279 -17.32 7.15 -38.08
CA GLY A 279 -18.71 7.44 -38.49
C GLY A 279 -19.61 7.99 -37.38
N LYS A 280 -19.15 8.06 -36.12
CA LYS A 280 -19.98 8.54 -35.00
C LYS A 280 -20.05 10.06 -34.95
N THR A 281 -21.16 10.59 -34.46
CA THR A 281 -21.29 11.99 -34.06
C THR A 281 -20.75 12.20 -32.65
N LYS A 282 -20.48 13.45 -32.28
CA LYS A 282 -20.08 13.82 -30.91
C LYS A 282 -21.02 13.23 -29.84
N ALA A 283 -22.33 13.38 -30.02
CA ALA A 283 -23.33 12.87 -29.07
C ALA A 283 -23.28 11.33 -28.93
N GLN A 284 -23.04 10.60 -30.02
CA GLN A 284 -22.90 9.14 -29.97
C GLN A 284 -21.64 8.71 -29.19
N VAL A 285 -20.52 9.43 -29.35
CA VAL A 285 -19.30 9.17 -28.59
C VAL A 285 -19.51 9.48 -27.11
N GLN A 286 -20.07 10.65 -26.78
CA GLN A 286 -20.35 11.04 -25.39
C GLN A 286 -21.27 10.04 -24.69
N ASN A 287 -22.34 9.58 -25.35
CA ASN A 287 -23.24 8.57 -24.79
C ASN A 287 -22.51 7.25 -24.55
N MET A 288 -21.73 6.76 -25.52
CA MET A 288 -20.95 5.52 -25.40
C MET A 288 -19.96 5.56 -24.21
N LEU A 289 -19.25 6.68 -24.05
CA LEU A 289 -18.28 6.85 -22.96
C LEU A 289 -18.98 7.01 -21.60
N SER A 290 -20.08 7.76 -21.55
CA SER A 290 -20.89 7.93 -20.33
C SER A 290 -21.53 6.63 -19.84
N GLU A 291 -22.03 5.80 -20.76
CA GLU A 291 -22.55 4.46 -20.43
C GLU A 291 -21.47 3.56 -19.85
N CYS A 292 -20.26 3.60 -20.41
CA CYS A 292 -19.11 2.85 -19.92
C CYS A 292 -18.70 3.32 -18.52
N GLN A 293 -18.61 4.64 -18.31
CA GLN A 293 -18.28 5.25 -17.03
C GLN A 293 -19.31 4.91 -15.95
N SER A 294 -20.60 4.98 -16.28
CA SER A 294 -21.71 4.70 -15.37
C SER A 294 -21.79 3.23 -14.95
N ALA A 295 -21.16 2.33 -15.71
CA ALA A 295 -21.07 0.91 -15.37
C ALA A 295 -19.94 0.60 -14.37
N ALA A 296 -19.02 1.54 -14.11
CA ALA A 296 -17.83 1.32 -13.32
C ALA A 296 -18.03 1.64 -11.84
N GLU A 297 -17.61 0.73 -10.95
CA GLU A 297 -17.55 0.98 -9.51
C GLU A 297 -16.40 1.91 -9.13
N THR A 298 -15.28 1.80 -9.86
CA THR A 298 -14.16 2.73 -9.78
C THR A 298 -14.06 3.45 -11.12
N PRO A 299 -14.21 4.79 -11.15
CA PRO A 299 -14.17 5.61 -12.35
C PRO A 299 -13.00 5.28 -13.29
N LEU A 300 -13.29 5.17 -14.60
CA LEU A 300 -12.37 4.66 -15.61
C LEU A 300 -11.46 5.75 -16.18
N PHE A 301 -10.25 5.35 -16.56
CA PHE A 301 -9.47 6.06 -17.57
C PHE A 301 -10.03 5.73 -18.96
N LEU A 302 -10.41 6.74 -19.74
CA LEU A 302 -10.86 6.58 -21.11
C LEU A 302 -9.83 7.26 -22.00
N GLY A 303 -8.92 6.42 -22.51
CA GLY A 303 -7.68 6.80 -23.16
C GLY A 303 -7.73 6.74 -24.68
N VAL A 304 -6.86 7.49 -25.34
CA VAL A 304 -6.65 7.45 -26.80
C VAL A 304 -5.22 7.86 -27.16
N ASP A 305 -4.72 7.43 -28.32
CA ASP A 305 -3.49 7.96 -28.94
C ASP A 305 -3.80 9.11 -29.91
N GLU A 306 -3.98 10.33 -29.41
CA GLU A 306 -4.18 11.52 -30.24
C GLU A 306 -2.89 12.36 -30.30
N GLU A 307 -1.83 11.78 -30.87
CA GLU A 307 -0.51 12.43 -31.01
C GLU A 307 -0.56 13.55 -32.07
N GLY A 308 -1.28 13.32 -33.17
CA GLY A 308 -1.24 14.12 -34.39
C GLY A 308 -0.42 13.45 -35.50
N GLY A 309 -0.55 13.94 -36.73
CA GLY A 309 0.20 13.40 -37.86
C GLY A 309 -0.26 12.01 -38.27
N THR A 310 0.65 11.03 -38.24
CA THR A 310 0.35 9.64 -38.62
C THR A 310 -0.43 8.89 -37.54
N VAL A 311 -0.44 9.39 -36.30
CA VAL A 311 -1.14 8.80 -35.16
C VAL A 311 -2.26 9.73 -34.71
N VAL A 312 -3.42 9.54 -35.33
CA VAL A 312 -4.69 10.20 -34.99
C VAL A 312 -5.78 9.14 -34.86
N ARG A 313 -6.74 9.36 -33.96
CA ARG A 313 -7.91 8.49 -33.76
C ARG A 313 -9.18 9.32 -33.86
N VAL A 314 -9.36 10.28 -32.96
CA VAL A 314 -10.54 11.15 -32.85
C VAL A 314 -10.59 12.11 -34.04
N SER A 315 -9.53 12.88 -34.28
CA SER A 315 -9.53 13.93 -35.32
C SER A 315 -9.56 13.37 -36.76
N SER A 316 -9.33 12.07 -36.92
CA SER A 316 -9.53 11.38 -38.20
C SER A 316 -11.01 11.28 -38.61
N ASN A 317 -11.93 11.37 -37.65
CA ASN A 317 -13.36 11.40 -37.91
C ASN A 317 -13.84 12.84 -38.19
N LYS A 318 -14.28 13.09 -39.42
CA LYS A 318 -14.79 14.39 -39.90
C LYS A 318 -16.03 14.91 -39.16
N ASN A 319 -16.73 14.05 -38.44
CA ASN A 319 -17.87 14.45 -37.60
C ASN A 319 -17.43 15.01 -36.23
N LEU A 320 -16.17 14.83 -35.84
CA LEU A 320 -15.61 15.23 -34.54
C LEU A 320 -14.59 16.36 -34.68
N ALA A 321 -13.84 16.39 -35.79
CA ALA A 321 -12.92 17.47 -36.13
C ALA A 321 -13.01 17.83 -37.62
N SER A 322 -12.69 19.09 -37.95
CA SER A 322 -12.70 19.58 -39.35
C SER A 322 -11.56 18.99 -40.19
N ALA A 323 -10.43 18.68 -39.55
CA ALA A 323 -9.29 18.00 -40.15
C ALA A 323 -8.53 17.21 -39.06
N PRO A 324 -7.78 16.17 -39.44
CA PRO A 324 -6.83 15.53 -38.54
C PRO A 324 -5.80 16.52 -37.99
N PHE A 325 -5.40 16.36 -36.73
CA PHE A 325 -4.32 17.17 -36.16
C PHE A 325 -3.00 16.96 -36.92
N ALA A 326 -2.22 18.03 -37.07
CA ALA A 326 -0.89 17.97 -37.67
C ALA A 326 0.10 17.21 -36.76
N SER A 327 1.21 16.73 -37.32
CA SER A 327 2.26 16.09 -36.51
C SER A 327 2.90 17.11 -35.56
N PRO A 328 3.41 16.68 -34.39
CA PRO A 328 4.15 17.55 -33.48
C PRO A 328 5.28 18.30 -34.20
N GLN A 329 6.04 17.60 -35.05
CA GLN A 329 7.08 18.21 -35.89
C GLN A 329 6.55 19.38 -36.75
N LYS A 330 5.43 19.19 -37.46
CA LYS A 330 4.86 20.23 -38.32
C LYS A 330 4.35 21.43 -37.50
N VAL A 331 3.74 21.16 -36.35
CA VAL A 331 3.25 22.21 -35.44
C VAL A 331 4.42 23.02 -34.90
N TYR A 332 5.49 22.36 -34.44
CA TYR A 332 6.68 23.02 -33.92
C TYR A 332 7.40 23.85 -34.99
N GLN A 333 7.57 23.32 -36.22
CA GLN A 333 8.17 24.07 -37.32
C GLN A 333 7.39 25.34 -37.70
N GLN A 334 6.07 25.35 -37.49
CA GLN A 334 5.21 26.48 -37.86
C GLN A 334 5.08 27.53 -36.76
N GLY A 335 5.06 27.12 -35.49
CA GLY A 335 4.75 28.01 -34.38
C GLY A 335 5.66 27.88 -33.15
N GLY A 336 6.71 27.06 -33.22
CA GLY A 336 7.59 26.76 -32.09
C GLY A 336 6.82 26.19 -30.89
N VAL A 337 7.34 26.46 -29.69
CA VAL A 337 6.74 26.05 -28.41
C VAL A 337 5.30 26.58 -28.27
N GLU A 338 5.04 27.81 -28.69
CA GLU A 338 3.70 28.41 -28.58
C GLU A 338 2.69 27.74 -29.51
N GLY A 339 3.10 27.36 -30.72
CA GLY A 339 2.27 26.55 -31.61
C GLY A 339 1.90 25.19 -31.00
N ILE A 340 2.87 24.55 -30.34
CA ILE A 340 2.66 23.29 -29.63
C ILE A 340 1.68 23.45 -28.46
N LYS A 341 1.79 24.52 -27.67
CA LYS A 341 0.84 24.82 -26.59
C LYS A 341 -0.58 24.93 -27.12
N GLN A 342 -0.78 25.75 -28.15
CA GLN A 342 -2.10 25.98 -28.74
C GLN A 342 -2.70 24.72 -29.38
N ASP A 343 -1.88 23.89 -30.02
CA ASP A 343 -2.32 22.61 -30.57
C ASP A 343 -2.74 21.64 -29.45
N THR A 344 -1.98 21.61 -28.35
CA THR A 344 -2.27 20.77 -27.18
C THR A 344 -3.54 21.22 -26.47
N GLU A 345 -3.74 22.53 -26.33
CA GLU A 345 -4.97 23.09 -25.76
C GLU A 345 -6.21 22.68 -26.57
N LYS A 346 -6.10 22.71 -27.91
CA LYS A 346 -7.17 22.28 -28.82
C LYS A 346 -7.44 20.77 -28.74
N LYS A 347 -6.38 19.96 -28.70
CA LYS A 347 -6.49 18.51 -28.51
C LYS A 347 -7.19 18.20 -27.20
N ALA A 348 -6.71 18.75 -26.09
CA ALA A 348 -7.28 18.51 -24.78
C ALA A 348 -8.75 18.95 -24.69
N ALA A 349 -9.08 20.14 -25.21
CA ALA A 349 -10.47 20.60 -25.26
C ALA A 349 -11.37 19.62 -26.02
N LEU A 350 -10.94 19.13 -27.19
CA LEU A 350 -11.71 18.16 -27.98
C LEU A 350 -11.87 16.82 -27.24
N LEU A 351 -10.79 16.29 -26.66
CA LEU A 351 -10.82 14.99 -25.98
C LEU A 351 -11.71 15.04 -24.72
N LEU A 352 -11.54 16.05 -23.88
CA LEU A 352 -12.34 16.24 -22.67
C LEU A 352 -13.82 16.47 -22.99
N ASP A 353 -14.12 17.26 -24.03
CA ASP A 353 -15.48 17.51 -24.50
C ASP A 353 -16.19 16.23 -24.99
N LEU A 354 -15.44 15.23 -25.45
CA LEU A 354 -16.00 13.91 -25.79
C LEU A 354 -16.20 13.01 -24.56
N GLY A 355 -15.55 13.31 -23.44
CA GLY A 355 -15.54 12.48 -22.22
C GLY A 355 -14.30 11.59 -22.08
N LEU A 356 -13.27 11.80 -22.90
CA LEU A 356 -11.95 11.17 -22.72
C LEU A 356 -11.17 11.95 -21.66
N ASN A 357 -10.37 11.24 -20.86
CA ASN A 357 -9.63 11.83 -19.74
C ASN A 357 -8.15 11.42 -19.70
N LEU A 358 -7.71 10.67 -20.71
CA LEU A 358 -6.33 10.24 -20.91
C LEU A 358 -5.96 10.39 -22.39
N ASN A 359 -4.84 11.06 -22.68
CA ASN A 359 -4.18 11.00 -23.96
C ASN A 359 -2.84 10.29 -23.75
N LEU A 360 -2.60 9.24 -24.52
CA LEU A 360 -1.33 8.52 -24.56
C LEU A 360 -0.35 9.36 -25.39
N ALA A 361 0.07 10.49 -24.83
CA ALA A 361 0.96 11.49 -25.42
C ALA A 361 1.55 12.33 -24.27
N PRO A 362 2.74 12.94 -24.44
CA PRO A 362 3.49 13.12 -25.68
C PRO A 362 4.48 11.99 -26.00
N VAL A 363 4.85 11.93 -27.28
CA VAL A 363 6.02 11.17 -27.74
C VAL A 363 7.28 11.94 -27.31
N CYS A 364 8.10 11.29 -26.48
CA CYS A 364 9.35 11.77 -25.91
C CYS A 364 10.58 11.22 -26.64
N ASP A 365 10.39 10.30 -27.60
CA ASP A 365 11.47 9.74 -28.41
C ASP A 365 12.21 10.85 -29.17
N ILE A 366 13.55 10.74 -29.22
CA ILE A 366 14.44 11.66 -29.94
C ILE A 366 14.87 11.02 -31.25
N SER A 367 14.59 11.69 -32.37
CA SER A 367 15.13 11.35 -33.67
C SER A 367 15.22 12.59 -34.54
N THR A 368 16.34 12.76 -35.23
CA THR A 368 16.57 13.81 -36.23
C THR A 368 16.76 13.26 -37.64
N ASP A 369 16.75 11.93 -37.82
CA ASP A 369 16.92 11.28 -39.11
C ASP A 369 15.56 10.87 -39.70
N PRO A 370 15.16 11.44 -40.85
CA PRO A 370 13.94 11.02 -41.55
C PRO A 370 13.85 9.54 -41.94
N GLY A 371 14.97 8.80 -41.91
CA GLY A 371 15.02 7.36 -42.12
C GLY A 371 14.55 6.53 -40.92
N ASP A 372 14.53 7.11 -39.72
CA ASP A 372 14.12 6.41 -38.50
C ASP A 372 12.61 6.17 -38.48
N TYR A 373 12.20 5.00 -37.97
CA TYR A 373 10.79 4.62 -37.88
C TYR A 373 9.95 5.64 -37.09
N ILE A 374 10.50 6.11 -35.96
CA ILE A 374 9.78 6.97 -35.03
C ILE A 374 9.76 8.44 -35.49
N TYR A 375 10.64 8.86 -36.40
CA TYR A 375 10.92 10.26 -36.72
C TYR A 375 9.66 11.09 -36.98
N ALA A 376 8.74 10.59 -37.82
CA ALA A 376 7.53 11.30 -38.20
C ALA A 376 6.53 11.55 -37.04
N ARG A 377 6.71 10.86 -35.91
CA ARG A 377 5.93 11.00 -34.68
C ARG A 377 6.62 11.88 -33.64
N THR A 378 7.93 12.08 -33.75
CA THR A 378 8.71 12.93 -32.85
C THR A 378 8.53 14.43 -33.17
N LEU A 379 9.23 15.28 -32.41
CA LEU A 379 9.38 16.70 -32.76
C LEU A 379 10.39 16.94 -33.90
N GLY A 380 11.26 15.97 -34.20
CA GLY A 380 12.32 16.09 -35.20
C GLY A 380 13.43 17.05 -34.79
N VAL A 381 13.70 17.20 -33.49
CA VAL A 381 14.68 18.12 -32.91
C VAL A 381 15.60 17.39 -31.92
N PRO A 382 16.81 17.92 -31.64
CA PRO A 382 17.70 17.38 -30.61
C PRO A 382 17.07 17.39 -29.20
N ALA A 383 17.62 16.56 -28.31
CA ALA A 383 17.11 16.38 -26.94
C ALA A 383 17.00 17.70 -26.15
N GLU A 384 18.00 18.59 -26.29
CA GLU A 384 18.04 19.90 -25.61
C GLU A 384 16.80 20.76 -25.91
N GLU A 385 16.30 20.72 -27.15
CA GLU A 385 15.07 21.44 -27.54
C GLU A 385 13.81 20.69 -27.11
N ALA A 386 13.83 19.35 -27.20
CA ALA A 386 12.68 18.52 -26.84
C ALA A 386 12.31 18.62 -25.35
N VAL A 387 13.29 18.82 -24.46
CA VAL A 387 13.09 19.00 -23.00
C VAL A 387 12.05 20.09 -22.71
N GLN A 388 12.23 21.28 -23.28
CA GLN A 388 11.31 22.40 -23.03
C GLN A 388 9.91 22.09 -23.59
N VAL A 389 9.84 21.52 -24.79
CA VAL A 389 8.57 21.23 -25.43
C VAL A 389 7.78 20.17 -24.65
N THR A 390 8.44 19.11 -24.17
CA THR A 390 7.82 18.06 -23.36
C THR A 390 7.27 18.60 -22.04
N ALA A 391 8.04 19.41 -21.31
CA ALA A 391 7.58 20.01 -20.06
C ALA A 391 6.34 20.89 -20.28
N GLU A 392 6.32 21.68 -21.36
CA GLU A 392 5.19 22.55 -21.69
C GLU A 392 3.95 21.76 -22.14
N LEU A 393 4.13 20.69 -22.93
CA LEU A 393 3.06 19.78 -23.33
C LEU A 393 2.36 19.15 -22.13
N VAL A 394 3.14 18.59 -21.21
CA VAL A 394 2.64 17.99 -19.97
C VAL A 394 1.96 19.06 -19.12
N GLY A 395 2.59 20.22 -18.93
CA GLY A 395 2.04 21.31 -18.13
C GLY A 395 0.71 21.85 -18.65
N VAL A 396 0.51 21.91 -19.98
CA VAL A 396 -0.77 22.29 -20.59
C VAL A 396 -1.84 21.24 -20.31
N MET A 397 -1.55 19.95 -20.54
CA MET A 397 -2.49 18.86 -20.28
C MET A 397 -2.89 18.79 -18.80
N GLU A 398 -1.92 18.91 -17.88
CA GLU A 398 -2.18 18.96 -16.44
C GLU A 398 -3.11 20.13 -16.08
N LYS A 399 -2.87 21.34 -16.61
CA LYS A 399 -3.73 22.52 -16.37
C LYS A 399 -5.16 22.34 -16.87
N GLN A 400 -5.36 21.60 -17.95
CA GLN A 400 -6.68 21.32 -18.50
C GLN A 400 -7.34 20.08 -17.88
N ASN A 401 -6.67 19.42 -16.93
CA ASN A 401 -7.10 18.16 -16.33
C ASN A 401 -7.23 16.99 -17.32
N LEU A 402 -6.49 17.03 -18.44
CA LEU A 402 -6.27 15.87 -19.29
C LEU A 402 -5.05 15.10 -18.78
N SER A 403 -5.14 13.78 -18.64
CA SER A 403 -3.97 12.99 -18.26
C SER A 403 -3.06 12.76 -19.46
N SER A 404 -1.75 12.85 -19.24
CA SER A 404 -0.70 12.58 -20.22
C SER A 404 -0.01 11.25 -19.96
N THR A 405 0.74 10.74 -20.93
CA THR A 405 1.61 9.57 -20.79
C THR A 405 2.86 9.78 -21.63
N LEU A 406 4.02 9.86 -20.96
CA LEU A 406 5.31 9.99 -21.65
C LEU A 406 5.63 8.66 -22.35
N LYS A 407 6.05 8.70 -23.61
CA LYS A 407 6.36 7.46 -24.34
C LYS A 407 7.40 7.63 -25.46
N HIS A 408 8.16 6.60 -25.82
CA HIS A 408 8.10 5.24 -25.30
C HIS A 408 9.42 4.96 -24.56
N PHE A 409 9.37 4.86 -23.24
CA PHE A 409 10.57 4.68 -22.43
C PHE A 409 11.22 3.33 -22.73
N PRO A 410 12.56 3.22 -22.85
CA PRO A 410 13.58 4.24 -22.58
C PRO A 410 13.93 5.18 -23.73
N GLY A 411 13.28 5.03 -24.89
CA GLY A 411 13.54 5.79 -26.11
C GLY A 411 13.72 4.85 -27.30
N TYR A 412 12.98 5.09 -28.38
CA TYR A 412 13.12 4.32 -29.63
C TYR A 412 14.37 4.72 -30.43
N GLY A 413 14.89 5.94 -30.29
CA GLY A 413 16.05 6.43 -31.03
C GLY A 413 15.96 6.16 -32.54
N ASN A 414 17.05 5.61 -33.08
CA ASN A 414 17.22 5.25 -34.50
C ASN A 414 16.85 3.79 -34.84
N ASN A 415 16.06 3.14 -33.99
CA ASN A 415 15.70 1.73 -34.21
C ASN A 415 14.74 1.53 -35.40
N LEU A 416 14.90 0.39 -36.08
CA LEU A 416 14.00 -0.08 -37.14
C LEU A 416 12.62 -0.50 -36.58
N ASP A 417 11.59 -0.53 -37.45
CA ASP A 417 10.19 -0.85 -37.10
C ASP A 417 10.02 -2.20 -36.36
N THR A 418 9.31 -2.18 -35.23
CA THR A 418 9.05 -3.33 -34.34
C THR A 418 7.82 -4.16 -34.73
N HIS A 419 7.08 -3.80 -35.78
CA HIS A 419 5.90 -4.57 -36.22
C HIS A 419 6.24 -5.89 -36.94
N THR A 420 7.51 -6.14 -37.26
CA THR A 420 7.98 -7.36 -37.95
C THR A 420 8.99 -8.21 -37.16
N GLY A 421 9.29 -7.84 -35.91
CA GLY A 421 10.27 -8.48 -35.02
C GLY A 421 10.63 -7.58 -33.83
N ILE A 422 11.49 -8.03 -32.91
CA ILE A 422 11.98 -7.15 -31.82
C ILE A 422 13.20 -6.36 -32.32
N ALA A 423 13.11 -5.03 -32.21
CA ALA A 423 14.23 -4.14 -32.42
C ALA A 423 15.20 -4.26 -31.24
N VAL A 424 16.49 -4.35 -31.56
CA VAL A 424 17.58 -4.35 -30.59
C VAL A 424 18.32 -3.03 -30.73
N ASP A 425 18.37 -2.28 -29.64
CA ASP A 425 19.14 -1.05 -29.52
C ASP A 425 20.53 -1.36 -28.97
N GLU A 426 21.54 -1.04 -29.78
CA GLU A 426 22.97 -1.29 -29.48
C GLU A 426 23.69 -0.03 -28.96
N ARG A 427 22.98 1.08 -28.77
CA ARG A 427 23.57 2.33 -28.28
C ARG A 427 24.09 2.15 -26.84
N PRO A 428 25.20 2.82 -26.48
CA PRO A 428 25.72 2.77 -25.12
C PRO A 428 24.80 3.50 -24.14
N TYR A 429 24.79 3.06 -22.87
CA TYR A 429 23.95 3.64 -21.81
C TYR A 429 24.09 5.17 -21.69
N GLN A 430 25.32 5.67 -21.85
CA GLN A 430 25.62 7.11 -21.81
C GLN A 430 24.79 7.92 -22.81
N GLN A 431 24.51 7.38 -24.00
CA GLN A 431 23.71 8.08 -24.99
C GLN A 431 22.26 8.24 -24.51
N PHE A 432 21.67 7.22 -23.87
CA PHE A 432 20.33 7.34 -23.29
C PHE A 432 20.29 8.40 -22.17
N GLN A 433 21.34 8.48 -21.34
CA GLN A 433 21.42 9.49 -20.28
C GLN A 433 21.55 10.92 -20.82
N GLU A 434 22.32 11.11 -21.89
CA GLU A 434 22.61 12.42 -22.48
C GLU A 434 21.54 12.87 -23.48
N GLU A 435 20.69 11.96 -23.98
CA GLU A 435 19.68 12.25 -25.00
C GLU A 435 18.28 11.76 -24.58
N ASP A 436 18.01 10.46 -24.67
CA ASP A 436 16.66 9.90 -24.59
C ASP A 436 15.96 10.12 -23.23
N PHE A 437 16.70 10.12 -22.12
CA PHE A 437 16.13 10.29 -20.77
C PHE A 437 15.72 11.74 -20.47
N LEU A 438 16.32 12.73 -21.15
CA LEU A 438 16.12 14.13 -20.81
C LEU A 438 14.65 14.59 -20.97
N PRO A 439 13.93 14.26 -22.07
CA PRO A 439 12.52 14.59 -22.19
C PRO A 439 11.64 13.85 -21.18
N PHE A 440 11.97 12.60 -20.82
CA PHE A 440 11.22 11.88 -19.77
C PHE A 440 11.37 12.56 -18.42
N ALA A 441 12.60 12.90 -18.01
CA ALA A 441 12.86 13.63 -16.77
C ALA A 441 12.10 14.96 -16.73
N ALA A 442 12.10 15.71 -17.83
CA ALA A 442 11.38 16.97 -17.94
C ALA A 442 9.85 16.80 -17.83
N GLY A 443 9.30 15.75 -18.44
CA GLY A 443 7.88 15.42 -18.34
C GLY A 443 7.47 14.96 -16.93
N ILE A 444 8.34 14.18 -16.26
CA ILE A 444 8.14 13.74 -14.88
C ILE A 444 8.11 14.95 -13.95
N GLU A 445 9.09 15.85 -14.06
CA GLU A 445 9.16 17.09 -13.27
C GLU A 445 7.95 18.00 -13.53
N ALA A 446 7.46 18.05 -14.78
CA ALA A 446 6.24 18.77 -15.15
C ALA A 446 4.94 18.12 -14.61
N GLY A 447 5.04 16.93 -14.01
CA GLY A 447 3.94 16.28 -13.28
C GLY A 447 3.19 15.22 -14.07
N ALA A 448 3.79 14.66 -15.14
CA ALA A 448 3.20 13.56 -15.91
C ALA A 448 2.82 12.39 -14.98
N PRO A 449 1.57 11.89 -15.06
CA PRO A 449 1.11 10.87 -14.12
C PRO A 449 1.55 9.46 -14.52
N SER A 450 1.96 9.26 -15.79
CA SER A 450 2.34 7.95 -16.30
C SER A 450 3.44 7.98 -17.37
N VAL A 451 4.14 6.85 -17.46
CA VAL A 451 5.15 6.55 -18.49
C VAL A 451 4.81 5.21 -19.14
N LEU A 452 4.83 5.15 -20.46
CA LEU A 452 4.65 3.92 -21.23
C LEU A 452 6.01 3.38 -21.68
N VAL A 453 6.24 2.08 -21.42
CA VAL A 453 7.49 1.37 -21.70
C VAL A 453 7.35 0.53 -22.98
N SER A 454 8.33 0.68 -23.88
CA SER A 454 8.36 0.02 -25.19
C SER A 454 8.75 -1.46 -25.13
N HIS A 455 8.75 -2.11 -26.30
CA HIS A 455 9.04 -3.54 -26.47
C HIS A 455 10.38 -3.80 -27.20
N ASN A 456 11.24 -2.79 -27.36
CA ASN A 456 12.61 -2.99 -27.86
C ASN A 456 13.51 -3.57 -26.77
N ILE A 457 14.51 -4.34 -27.17
CA ILE A 457 15.61 -4.78 -26.30
C ILE A 457 16.64 -3.67 -26.30
N ILE A 458 17.13 -3.31 -25.12
CA ILE A 458 18.18 -2.31 -24.96
C ILE A 458 19.41 -3.03 -24.43
N ASN A 459 20.36 -3.33 -25.31
CA ASN A 459 21.46 -4.25 -25.02
C ASN A 459 22.29 -3.83 -23.79
N CYS A 460 22.46 -2.51 -23.60
CA CYS A 460 23.21 -1.97 -22.48
C CYS A 460 22.45 -1.97 -21.13
N MET A 461 21.13 -2.16 -21.13
CA MET A 461 20.30 -2.20 -19.90
C MET A 461 19.90 -3.64 -19.57
N ASP A 462 19.38 -4.37 -20.55
CA ASP A 462 19.02 -5.78 -20.44
C ASP A 462 19.02 -6.43 -21.83
N PRO A 463 20.03 -7.26 -22.15
CA PRO A 463 20.13 -7.91 -23.46
C PRO A 463 19.15 -9.08 -23.63
N SER A 464 18.50 -9.54 -22.56
CA SER A 464 17.69 -10.75 -22.56
C SER A 464 16.20 -10.46 -22.70
N ASN A 465 15.75 -9.27 -22.27
CA ASN A 465 14.33 -8.93 -22.22
C ASN A 465 14.04 -7.60 -22.91
N PRO A 466 12.90 -7.51 -23.61
CA PRO A 466 12.30 -6.23 -23.99
C PRO A 466 12.15 -5.30 -22.78
N ALA A 467 12.25 -3.99 -23.00
CA ALA A 467 12.15 -2.97 -21.96
C ALA A 467 10.92 -3.13 -21.05
N SER A 468 9.73 -3.38 -21.60
CA SER A 468 8.50 -3.60 -20.83
C SER A 468 8.50 -4.86 -19.97
N LEU A 469 9.41 -5.80 -20.19
CA LEU A 469 9.58 -7.04 -19.42
C LEU A 469 10.86 -7.03 -18.57
N SER A 470 11.61 -5.92 -18.59
CA SER A 470 12.93 -5.83 -17.96
C SER A 470 12.87 -5.08 -16.64
N LYS A 471 13.14 -5.77 -15.52
CA LYS A 471 13.26 -5.12 -14.21
C LYS A 471 14.35 -4.04 -14.17
N PRO A 472 15.57 -4.24 -14.72
CA PRO A 472 16.57 -3.18 -14.81
C PRO A 472 16.05 -1.88 -15.47
N VAL A 473 15.26 -1.99 -16.55
CA VAL A 473 14.68 -0.80 -17.21
C VAL A 473 13.67 -0.08 -16.30
N HIS A 474 12.86 -0.82 -15.54
CA HIS A 474 11.92 -0.23 -14.58
C HIS A 474 12.63 0.40 -13.38
N ASP A 475 13.74 -0.20 -12.93
CA ASP A 475 14.56 0.34 -11.84
C ASP A 475 15.18 1.68 -12.23
N ILE A 476 15.56 1.88 -13.49
CA ILE A 476 16.01 3.20 -13.97
C ILE A 476 14.89 4.25 -13.81
N LEU A 477 13.65 3.94 -14.18
CA LEU A 477 12.52 4.87 -13.98
C LEU A 477 12.31 5.19 -12.49
N ARG A 478 12.34 4.18 -11.62
CA ARG A 478 12.05 4.34 -10.19
C ARG A 478 13.20 5.00 -9.42
N GLU A 479 14.43 4.56 -9.66
CA GLU A 479 15.59 4.88 -8.84
C GLU A 479 16.44 6.02 -9.43
N GLU A 480 16.65 6.04 -10.75
CA GLU A 480 17.47 7.08 -11.40
C GLU A 480 16.65 8.31 -11.78
N LEU A 481 15.47 8.12 -12.37
CA LEU A 481 14.57 9.22 -12.77
C LEU A 481 13.57 9.61 -11.68
N GLY A 482 13.51 8.88 -10.56
CA GLY A 482 12.66 9.21 -9.41
C GLY A 482 11.16 9.18 -9.72
N PHE A 483 10.72 8.40 -10.70
CA PHE A 483 9.34 8.39 -11.13
C PHE A 483 8.44 7.61 -10.16
N GLU A 484 7.52 8.31 -9.49
CA GLU A 484 6.59 7.72 -8.53
C GLU A 484 5.22 7.34 -9.13
N GLY A 485 4.92 7.82 -10.34
CA GLY A 485 3.63 7.61 -11.02
C GLY A 485 3.47 6.21 -11.62
N VAL A 486 2.46 6.05 -12.47
CA VAL A 486 2.10 4.76 -13.08
C VAL A 486 3.04 4.41 -14.23
N ILE A 487 3.75 3.29 -14.14
CA ILE A 487 4.46 2.72 -15.29
C ILE A 487 3.51 1.77 -16.00
N MET A 488 3.41 1.86 -17.33
CA MET A 488 2.56 0.98 -18.12
C MET A 488 3.26 0.38 -19.32
N THR A 489 2.76 -0.74 -19.78
CA THR A 489 3.26 -1.41 -20.99
C THR A 489 2.70 -0.73 -22.24
N ASP A 490 3.37 -0.90 -23.38
CA ASP A 490 2.68 -0.92 -24.68
C ASP A 490 1.78 -2.17 -24.80
N ASP A 491 1.03 -2.32 -25.89
CA ASP A 491 0.09 -3.46 -26.07
C ASP A 491 0.80 -4.82 -26.06
N LEU A 492 0.57 -5.60 -25.00
CA LEU A 492 1.16 -6.92 -24.77
C LEU A 492 0.76 -7.99 -25.80
N SER A 493 -0.27 -7.74 -26.62
CA SER A 493 -0.72 -8.70 -27.63
C SER A 493 0.19 -8.81 -28.86
N MET A 494 1.31 -8.08 -28.91
CA MET A 494 2.29 -8.21 -29.98
C MET A 494 2.94 -9.60 -29.98
N ASP A 495 2.92 -10.29 -31.12
CA ASP A 495 3.42 -11.67 -31.26
C ASP A 495 4.87 -11.83 -30.78
N ALA A 496 5.69 -10.79 -30.95
CA ALA A 496 7.09 -10.81 -30.55
C ALA A 496 7.26 -10.90 -29.02
N ILE A 497 6.36 -10.30 -28.22
CA ILE A 497 6.40 -10.37 -26.76
C ILE A 497 6.16 -11.80 -26.25
N LYS A 498 5.27 -12.55 -26.90
CA LYS A 498 4.94 -13.94 -26.52
C LYS A 498 6.13 -14.90 -26.64
N LEU A 499 7.15 -14.55 -27.44
CA LEU A 499 8.38 -15.34 -27.57
C LEU A 499 9.31 -15.22 -26.36
N TYR A 500 9.28 -14.08 -25.65
CA TYR A 500 10.20 -13.78 -24.55
C TYR A 500 9.70 -14.25 -23.19
N THR A 501 8.44 -14.63 -23.10
CA THR A 501 7.87 -15.18 -21.87
C THR A 501 7.99 -16.69 -21.78
N ASN A 502 8.67 -17.36 -22.72
CA ASN A 502 8.70 -18.82 -22.80
C ASN A 502 7.30 -19.47 -22.75
N ARG A 503 6.30 -18.80 -23.35
CA ARG A 503 4.86 -19.16 -23.30
C ARG A 503 4.18 -19.00 -21.92
N GLN A 504 4.83 -18.39 -20.95
CA GLN A 504 4.15 -17.85 -19.76
C GLN A 504 3.34 -16.61 -20.14
N SER A 505 2.43 -16.16 -19.27
CA SER A 505 1.62 -14.97 -19.52
C SER A 505 2.51 -13.72 -19.64
N PRO A 506 2.42 -12.96 -20.74
CA PRO A 506 3.04 -11.64 -20.87
C PRO A 506 2.68 -10.68 -19.75
N ALA A 507 1.41 -10.69 -19.32
CA ALA A 507 0.92 -9.83 -18.24
C ALA A 507 1.60 -10.09 -16.90
N VAL A 508 1.72 -11.37 -16.49
CA VAL A 508 2.41 -11.74 -15.24
C VAL A 508 3.88 -11.30 -15.28
N THR A 509 4.56 -11.57 -16.40
CA THR A 509 5.97 -11.22 -16.59
C THR A 509 6.19 -9.71 -16.54
N ALA A 510 5.39 -8.95 -17.30
CA ALA A 510 5.44 -7.49 -17.33
C ALA A 510 5.14 -6.86 -15.96
N PHE A 511 4.16 -7.41 -15.23
CA PHE A 511 3.81 -6.91 -13.90
C PHE A 511 4.94 -7.13 -12.88
N LEU A 512 5.55 -8.33 -12.89
CA LEU A 512 6.70 -8.65 -12.05
C LEU A 512 7.95 -7.83 -12.41
N ALA A 513 8.09 -7.40 -13.66
CA ALA A 513 9.17 -6.51 -14.09
C ALA A 513 9.07 -5.10 -13.48
N GLY A 514 7.86 -4.61 -13.18
CA GLY A 514 7.67 -3.32 -12.52
C GLY A 514 6.52 -2.46 -13.04
N ASN A 515 5.80 -2.91 -14.08
CA ASN A 515 4.63 -2.20 -14.58
C ASN A 515 3.52 -2.16 -13.52
N ASP A 516 2.81 -1.04 -13.45
CA ASP A 516 1.60 -0.90 -12.62
C ASP A 516 0.32 -1.12 -13.43
N LEU A 517 0.34 -0.78 -14.72
CA LEU A 517 -0.82 -0.86 -15.60
C LEU A 517 -0.46 -1.57 -16.90
N LEU A 518 -1.29 -2.52 -17.33
CA LEU A 518 -1.01 -3.38 -18.47
C LEU A 518 -1.96 -3.04 -19.61
N LEU A 519 -1.42 -2.53 -20.72
CA LEU A 519 -2.17 -2.42 -21.97
C LEU A 519 -2.15 -3.78 -22.66
N THR A 520 -3.34 -4.26 -23.03
CA THR A 520 -3.48 -5.56 -23.72
C THR A 520 -4.72 -5.60 -24.59
N SER A 521 -4.60 -6.24 -25.75
CA SER A 521 -5.73 -6.65 -26.57
C SER A 521 -6.24 -8.07 -26.22
N ASP A 522 -5.46 -8.89 -25.50
CA ASP A 522 -5.78 -10.26 -25.04
C ASP A 522 -6.37 -10.27 -23.61
N TRP A 523 -7.10 -9.20 -23.27
CA TRP A 523 -7.61 -8.85 -21.94
C TRP A 523 -7.99 -10.00 -21.02
N LYS A 524 -8.91 -10.88 -21.44
CA LYS A 524 -9.46 -11.93 -20.56
C LYS A 524 -8.40 -12.95 -20.17
N ALA A 525 -7.57 -13.37 -21.13
CA ALA A 525 -6.53 -14.35 -20.88
C ALA A 525 -5.46 -13.80 -19.93
N ASP A 526 -5.11 -12.53 -20.11
CA ASP A 526 -4.13 -11.86 -19.25
C ASP A 526 -4.68 -11.57 -17.85
N TYR A 527 -5.93 -11.14 -17.72
CA TYR A 527 -6.61 -10.98 -16.43
C TYR A 527 -6.67 -12.31 -15.66
N ASP A 528 -7.13 -13.38 -16.31
CA ASP A 528 -7.27 -14.69 -15.68
C ASP A 528 -5.91 -15.23 -15.21
N ALA A 529 -4.85 -15.00 -16.00
CA ALA A 529 -3.49 -15.38 -15.64
C ALA A 529 -2.97 -14.58 -14.43
N LEU A 530 -3.14 -13.25 -14.42
CA LEU A 530 -2.70 -12.41 -13.30
C LEU A 530 -3.47 -12.73 -12.01
N LEU A 531 -4.78 -12.96 -12.12
CA LEU A 531 -5.61 -13.35 -10.98
C LEU A 531 -5.21 -14.73 -10.42
N ALA A 532 -4.86 -15.68 -11.28
CA ALA A 532 -4.36 -16.98 -10.85
C ALA A 532 -3.02 -16.86 -10.12
N ALA A 533 -2.08 -16.05 -10.65
CA ALA A 533 -0.79 -15.78 -10.01
C ALA A 533 -0.94 -15.03 -8.67
N ALA A 534 -1.92 -14.14 -8.55
CA ALA A 534 -2.26 -13.48 -7.29
C ALA A 534 -2.84 -14.48 -6.26
N LYS A 535 -3.76 -15.36 -6.68
CA LYS A 535 -4.38 -16.38 -5.82
C LYS A 535 -3.39 -17.44 -5.33
N SER A 536 -2.40 -17.79 -6.17
CA SER A 536 -1.35 -18.75 -5.80
C SER A 536 -0.28 -18.15 -4.87
N GLY A 537 -0.21 -16.82 -4.79
CA GLY A 537 0.84 -16.10 -4.06
C GLY A 537 2.15 -15.94 -4.84
N GLU A 538 2.18 -16.29 -6.13
CA GLU A 538 3.29 -15.99 -7.02
C GLU A 538 3.53 -14.47 -7.12
N ILE A 539 2.43 -13.71 -7.19
CA ILE A 539 2.44 -12.26 -7.03
C ILE A 539 2.00 -11.93 -5.60
N PRO A 540 2.87 -11.35 -4.76
CA PRO A 540 2.49 -10.92 -3.41
C PRO A 540 1.38 -9.86 -3.46
N LEU A 541 0.40 -9.96 -2.57
CA LEU A 541 -0.69 -8.97 -2.47
C LEU A 541 -0.16 -7.54 -2.28
N THR A 542 0.94 -7.37 -1.56
CA THR A 542 1.58 -6.06 -1.36
C THR A 542 2.01 -5.42 -2.67
N ARG A 543 2.57 -6.20 -3.60
CA ARG A 543 2.98 -5.73 -4.93
C ARG A 543 1.76 -5.28 -5.75
N ILE A 544 0.64 -5.99 -5.66
CA ILE A 544 -0.64 -5.60 -6.27
C ILE A 544 -1.13 -4.29 -5.66
N GLU A 545 -1.18 -4.21 -4.33
CA GLU A 545 -1.67 -3.04 -3.61
C GLU A 545 -0.84 -1.78 -3.88
N GLU A 546 0.48 -1.90 -4.06
CA GLU A 546 1.36 -0.80 -4.49
C GLU A 546 0.95 -0.21 -5.84
N SER A 547 0.71 -1.04 -6.86
CA SER A 547 0.28 -0.55 -8.18
C SER A 547 -1.14 -0.02 -8.18
N VAL A 548 -2.07 -0.72 -7.52
CA VAL A 548 -3.46 -0.24 -7.42
C VAL A 548 -3.49 1.09 -6.68
N ARG A 549 -2.67 1.29 -5.65
CA ARG A 549 -2.52 2.59 -4.98
C ARG A 549 -2.12 3.69 -5.96
N ARG A 550 -1.05 3.50 -6.75
CA ARG A 550 -0.63 4.51 -7.75
C ARG A 550 -1.75 4.82 -8.74
N THR A 551 -2.46 3.80 -9.21
CA THR A 551 -3.63 3.96 -10.09
C THR A 551 -4.75 4.77 -9.41
N LEU A 552 -5.07 4.49 -8.15
CA LEU A 552 -6.09 5.22 -7.40
C LEU A 552 -5.67 6.66 -7.08
N GLU A 553 -4.41 6.89 -6.70
CA GLU A 553 -3.84 8.21 -6.45
C GLU A 553 -3.87 9.07 -7.73
N TRP A 554 -3.54 8.47 -8.88
CA TRP A 554 -3.70 9.14 -10.17
C TRP A 554 -5.17 9.51 -10.43
N LYS A 555 -6.12 8.59 -10.22
CA LYS A 555 -7.56 8.90 -10.36
C LYS A 555 -7.99 10.03 -9.43
N ALA A 556 -7.57 10.00 -8.16
CA ALA A 556 -7.86 11.06 -7.19
C ALA A 556 -7.28 12.42 -7.62
N LYS A 557 -6.02 12.46 -8.08
CA LYS A 557 -5.36 13.67 -8.58
C LYS A 557 -6.13 14.31 -9.75
N LYS A 558 -6.80 13.49 -10.57
CA LYS A 558 -7.62 13.94 -11.72
C LYS A 558 -9.09 14.21 -11.38
N GLY A 559 -9.46 14.13 -10.10
CA GLY A 559 -10.83 14.35 -9.64
C GLY A 559 -11.81 13.27 -10.09
N LEU A 560 -11.31 12.06 -10.36
CA LEU A 560 -12.13 10.91 -10.75
C LEU A 560 -12.67 10.15 -9.54
N LEU A 561 -12.10 10.28 -8.34
CA LEU A 561 -12.54 9.58 -7.12
C LEU A 561 -13.28 10.49 -6.14
#